data_AF-A0A0G1TLM9-F1
#
_entry.id   AF-A0A0G1TLM9-F1
#
_cell.length_a   1.000
_cell.length_b   1.000
_cell.length_c   1.000
_cell.angle_alpha   90.00
_cell.angle_beta   90.00
_cell.angle_gamma   90.00
#
_symmetry.space_group_name_H-M   'P 1'
#
loop_
_entity.id
_entity.type
_entity.pdbx_description
1 polymer ?
#
loop_
_entity_poly.entity_id
_entity_poly.type
_entity_poly.pdbx_seq_one_letter_code
_entity_poly.pdbx_strand_id
1 'polypeptide(L)'
;MLGGFVNLWAVLASTILAMIVGFLWYSPALFGNQWMKLVGKTKAQSDKEKKRMKPAAMQTFVAWFIASYVLAYVIDLAGAVTIGEGLKTAFWLWLGFVAPTTFINTIWTGHSKKLWLIDNGHFLIVLLIAGALLSVWL
;
A
#
# COMPACT_ATOMS: atom_id res chain seq x y z
N MET A 1 11.41 22.59 -14.25
CA MET A 1 11.56 21.46 -15.19
C MET A 1 10.31 20.62 -15.05
N LEU A 2 9.58 20.39 -16.13
CA LEU A 2 8.36 19.58 -16.14
C LEU A 2 8.78 18.11 -16.34
N GLY A 3 8.65 17.28 -15.30
CA GLY A 3 8.64 15.81 -15.33
C GLY A 3 9.91 15.11 -15.84
N GLY A 4 10.77 14.66 -14.93
CA GLY A 4 11.77 13.65 -15.21
C GLY A 4 11.13 12.33 -15.68
N PHE A 5 11.90 11.52 -16.41
CA PHE A 5 11.46 10.21 -16.86
C PHE A 5 11.25 9.29 -15.65
N VAL A 6 10.01 8.90 -15.36
CA VAL A 6 9.72 7.91 -14.31
C VAL A 6 10.35 6.56 -14.69
N ASN A 7 11.29 6.10 -13.86
CA ASN A 7 11.92 4.80 -14.05
C ASN A 7 10.93 3.65 -13.79
N LEU A 8 10.41 3.05 -14.86
CA LEU A 8 9.42 1.97 -14.76
C LEU A 8 9.94 0.71 -14.06
N TRP A 9 11.26 0.47 -14.07
CA TRP A 9 11.84 -0.62 -13.29
C TRP A 9 11.76 -0.34 -11.78
N ALA A 10 11.93 0.92 -11.36
CA ALA A 10 11.74 1.35 -9.97
C ALA A 10 10.29 1.13 -9.52
N VAL A 11 9.35 1.54 -10.38
CA VAL A 11 7.91 1.36 -10.16
C VAL A 11 7.56 -0.12 -10.02
N LEU A 12 8.09 -0.97 -10.90
CA LEU A 12 7.86 -2.41 -10.83
C LEU A 12 8.46 -3.03 -9.56
N ALA A 13 9.69 -2.66 -9.19
CA ALA A 13 10.33 -3.12 -7.96
C ALA A 13 9.53 -2.70 -6.71
N SER A 14 9.08 -1.44 -6.66
CA SER A 14 8.19 -0.92 -5.61
C SER A 14 6.88 -1.72 -5.52
N THR A 15 6.28 -2.02 -6.67
CA THR A 15 5.04 -2.81 -6.75
C THR A 15 5.22 -4.23 -6.19
N ILE A 16 6.33 -4.89 -6.53
CA ILE A 16 6.65 -6.23 -6.02
C ILE A 16 6.88 -6.19 -4.51
N LEU A 17 7.60 -5.18 -4.00
CA LEU A 17 7.79 -5.02 -2.56
C LEU A 17 6.47 -4.77 -1.83
N ALA A 18 5.56 -3.97 -2.39
CA ALA A 18 4.23 -3.78 -1.85
C ALA A 18 3.44 -5.10 -1.74
N MET A 19 3.54 -5.97 -2.74
CA MET A 19 2.94 -7.31 -2.72
C MET A 19 3.54 -8.19 -1.61
N ILE A 20 4.87 -8.20 -1.47
CA ILE A 20 5.57 -8.98 -0.45
C ILE A 20 5.18 -8.49 0.95
N VAL A 21 5.19 -7.18 1.18
CA VAL A 21 4.78 -6.58 2.45
C VAL A 21 3.33 -6.94 2.75
N GLY A 22 2.42 -6.88 1.77
CA GLY A 22 1.03 -7.29 1.96
C GLY A 22 0.90 -8.77 2.35
N PHE A 23 1.61 -9.66 1.66
CA PHE A 23 1.62 -11.09 2.01
C PHE A 23 2.10 -11.33 3.45
N LEU A 24 3.16 -10.65 3.87
CA LEU A 24 3.70 -10.76 5.23
C LEU A 24 2.75 -10.14 6.26
N TRP A 25 2.22 -8.95 6.00
CA TRP A 25 1.37 -8.18 6.93
C TRP A 25 0.10 -8.92 7.31
N TYR A 26 -0.56 -9.54 6.32
CA TYR A 26 -1.78 -10.33 6.52
C TYR A 26 -1.51 -11.82 6.72
N SER A 27 -0.25 -12.22 6.94
CA SER A 27 0.09 -13.60 7.32
C SER A 27 -0.30 -13.88 8.78
N PRO A 28 -0.42 -15.18 9.17
CA PRO A 28 -0.63 -15.56 10.57
C PRO A 28 0.48 -15.12 11.52
N ALA A 29 1.68 -14.83 11.02
CA ALA A 29 2.84 -14.41 11.82
C ALA A 29 2.77 -12.93 12.24
N LEU A 30 2.03 -12.09 11.50
CA LEU A 30 1.78 -10.69 11.82
C LEU A 30 0.29 -10.49 12.15
N PHE A 31 -0.41 -9.65 11.39
CA PHE A 31 -1.75 -9.18 11.74
C PHE A 31 -2.87 -10.05 11.16
N GLY A 32 -2.57 -11.07 10.36
CA GLY A 32 -3.57 -11.87 9.64
C GLY A 32 -4.64 -12.51 10.55
N ASN A 33 -4.24 -13.07 11.69
CA ASN A 33 -5.20 -13.68 12.63
C ASN A 33 -6.16 -12.65 13.23
N GLN A 34 -5.64 -11.48 13.61
CA GLN A 34 -6.45 -10.40 14.17
C GLN A 34 -7.34 -9.78 13.10
N TRP A 35 -6.81 -9.56 11.90
CA TRP A 35 -7.54 -9.07 10.74
C TRP A 35 -8.74 -9.97 10.42
N MET A 36 -8.51 -11.29 10.27
CA MET A 36 -9.58 -12.28 10.00
C MET A 36 -10.70 -12.21 11.04
N LYS A 37 -10.35 -12.11 12.33
CA LYS A 37 -11.33 -11.99 13.42
C LYS A 37 -12.15 -10.70 13.28
N LEU A 38 -11.51 -9.59 12.91
CA LEU A 38 -12.18 -8.29 12.79
C LEU A 38 -13.06 -8.18 11.53
N VAL A 39 -12.71 -8.87 10.45
CA VAL A 39 -13.54 -8.94 9.22
C VAL A 39 -14.59 -10.06 9.26
N GLY A 40 -14.65 -10.83 10.35
CA GLY A 40 -15.62 -11.92 10.52
C GLY A 40 -15.37 -13.14 9.62
N LYS A 41 -14.13 -13.35 9.14
CA LYS A 41 -13.77 -14.51 8.32
C LYS A 41 -13.22 -15.65 9.18
N THR A 42 -13.60 -16.89 8.86
CA THR A 42 -13.01 -18.09 9.44
C THR A 42 -11.82 -18.57 8.60
N LYS A 43 -10.94 -19.40 9.18
CA LYS A 43 -9.77 -19.95 8.48
C LYS A 43 -10.14 -20.89 7.32
N ALA A 44 -11.38 -21.39 7.29
CA ALA A 44 -11.85 -22.28 6.24
C ALA A 44 -12.14 -21.48 4.96
N GLN A 45 -11.22 -21.55 4.00
CA GLN A 45 -11.45 -20.97 2.67
C GLN A 45 -12.32 -21.91 1.84
N SER A 46 -13.47 -21.42 1.43
CA SER A 46 -14.31 -22.07 0.42
C SER A 46 -13.60 -22.13 -0.94
N ASP A 47 -13.97 -23.07 -1.80
CA ASP A 47 -13.42 -23.15 -3.17
C ASP A 47 -13.70 -21.88 -3.99
N LYS A 48 -14.80 -21.19 -3.67
CA LYS A 48 -15.14 -19.89 -4.25
C LYS A 48 -14.13 -18.82 -3.86
N GLU A 49 -13.64 -18.82 -2.61
CA GLU A 49 -12.61 -17.87 -2.17
C GLU A 49 -11.26 -18.16 -2.81
N LYS A 50 -10.85 -19.43 -2.90
CA LYS A 50 -9.63 -19.84 -3.61
C LYS A 50 -9.63 -19.37 -5.07
N LYS A 51 -10.76 -19.55 -5.78
CA LYS A 51 -10.93 -19.07 -7.16
C LYS A 51 -10.83 -17.56 -7.30
N ARG A 52 -11.17 -16.80 -6.25
CA ARG A 52 -11.07 -15.32 -6.24
C ARG A 52 -9.67 -14.80 -5.90
N MET A 53 -8.76 -15.63 -5.39
CA MET A 53 -7.42 -15.19 -5.01
C MET A 53 -6.59 -14.70 -6.21
N LYS A 54 -6.58 -15.45 -7.32
CA LYS A 54 -5.83 -15.06 -8.53
C LYS A 54 -6.25 -13.69 -9.09
N PRO A 55 -7.54 -13.44 -9.38
CA PRO A 55 -7.96 -12.12 -9.88
C PRO A 55 -7.74 -11.02 -8.84
N ALA A 56 -7.93 -11.29 -7.55
CA ALA A 56 -7.66 -10.31 -6.50
C ALA A 56 -6.17 -9.93 -6.44
N ALA A 57 -5.26 -10.89 -6.56
CA ALA A 57 -3.82 -10.62 -6.60
C ALA A 57 -3.45 -9.73 -7.80
N MET A 58 -3.98 -10.01 -8.98
CA MET A 58 -3.77 -9.17 -10.17
C MET A 58 -4.31 -7.75 -9.98
N GLN A 59 -5.53 -7.61 -9.43
CA GLN A 59 -6.10 -6.29 -9.14
C GLN A 59 -5.26 -5.51 -8.13
N THR A 60 -4.74 -6.20 -7.11
CA THR A 60 -3.88 -5.59 -6.09
C THR A 60 -2.54 -5.17 -6.69
N PHE A 61 -1.97 -5.99 -7.58
CA PHE A 61 -0.75 -5.64 -8.32
C PHE A 61 -0.94 -4.37 -9.15
N VAL A 62 -2.03 -4.30 -9.94
CA VAL A 62 -2.33 -3.11 -10.77
C VAL A 62 -2.54 -1.88 -9.90
N ALA A 63 -3.25 -1.99 -8.77
CA ALA A 63 -3.44 -0.89 -7.84
C ALA A 63 -2.10 -0.37 -7.28
N TRP A 64 -1.20 -1.28 -6.88
CA TRP A 64 0.13 -0.89 -6.38
C TRP A 64 1.05 -0.35 -7.47
N PHE A 65 0.92 -0.82 -8.69
CA PHE A 65 1.65 -0.28 -9.84
C PHE A 65 1.26 1.17 -10.09
N ILE A 66 -0.04 1.45 -10.14
CA ILE A 66 -0.55 2.82 -10.30
C ILE A 66 -0.09 3.71 -9.14
N ALA A 67 -0.24 3.24 -7.90
CA ALA A 67 0.19 4.00 -6.72
C ALA A 67 1.70 4.28 -6.72
N SER A 68 2.53 3.30 -7.09
CA SER A 68 3.99 3.45 -7.19
C SER A 68 4.37 4.42 -8.30
N TYR A 69 3.70 4.37 -9.46
CA TYR A 69 3.94 5.29 -10.57
C TYR A 69 3.60 6.73 -10.17
N VAL A 70 2.43 6.95 -9.58
CA VAL A 70 2.01 8.27 -9.12
C VAL A 70 2.93 8.79 -8.02
N LEU A 71 3.35 7.93 -7.07
CA LEU A 71 4.30 8.31 -6.04
C LEU A 71 5.66 8.72 -6.63
N ALA A 72 6.19 7.96 -7.60
CA ALA A 72 7.43 8.31 -8.30
C ALA A 72 7.32 9.67 -8.99
N TYR A 73 6.20 9.92 -9.67
CA TYR A 73 5.91 11.20 -10.31
C TYR A 73 5.84 12.35 -9.30
N VAL A 74 5.20 12.16 -8.15
CA VAL A 74 5.13 13.19 -7.10
C VAL A 74 6.50 13.46 -6.47
N ILE A 75 7.33 12.42 -6.26
CA ILE A 75 8.69 12.57 -5.73
C ILE A 75 9.57 13.35 -6.72
N ASP A 76 9.46 13.06 -8.01
CA ASP A 76 10.14 13.82 -9.08
C ASP A 76 9.71 15.29 -9.09
N LEU A 77 8.39 15.55 -9.07
CA LEU A 77 7.85 16.91 -8.99
C LEU A 77 8.31 17.67 -7.73
N ALA A 78 8.47 16.97 -6.62
CA ALA A 78 8.95 17.54 -5.37
C ALA A 78 10.48 17.72 -5.32
N GLY A 79 11.23 17.20 -6.30
CA GLY A 79 12.70 17.17 -6.29
C GLY A 79 13.26 16.36 -5.12
N ALA A 80 12.53 15.35 -4.64
CA ALA A 80 12.87 14.57 -3.46
C ALA A 80 13.85 13.44 -3.78
N VAL A 81 15.14 13.78 -3.88
CA VAL A 81 16.23 12.89 -4.35
C VAL A 81 16.95 12.14 -3.22
N THR A 82 16.53 12.33 -1.96
CA THR A 82 17.08 11.58 -0.82
C THR A 82 16.03 10.66 -0.20
N ILE A 83 16.49 9.58 0.45
CA ILE A 83 15.63 8.65 1.19
C ILE A 83 14.74 9.39 2.20
N GLY A 84 15.31 10.36 2.92
CA GLY A 84 14.58 11.15 3.91
C GLY A 84 13.47 12.01 3.28
N GLU A 85 13.68 12.54 2.08
CA GLU A 85 12.66 13.28 1.33
C GLU A 85 11.60 12.34 0.76
N GLY A 86 11.99 11.19 0.19
CA GLY A 86 11.07 10.16 -0.26
C GLY A 86 10.13 9.68 0.86
N LEU A 87 10.67 9.43 2.06
CA LEU A 87 9.89 9.08 3.25
C LEU A 87 8.93 10.20 3.66
N LYS A 88 9.40 11.46 3.70
CA LYS A 88 8.55 12.62 4.04
C LYS A 88 7.41 12.77 3.03
N THR A 89 7.70 12.70 1.74
CA THR A 89 6.70 12.80 0.66
C THR A 89 5.65 11.69 0.79
N ALA A 90 6.09 10.44 0.94
CA ALA A 90 5.18 9.31 1.14
C ALA A 90 4.31 9.44 2.40
N PHE A 91 4.90 9.89 3.52
CA PHE A 91 4.17 10.12 4.76
C PHE A 91 3.07 11.18 4.59
N TRP A 92 3.39 12.31 3.93
CA TRP A 92 2.40 13.37 3.72
C TRP A 92 1.30 12.96 2.76
N LEU A 93 1.59 12.20 1.71
CA LEU A 93 0.56 11.65 0.82
C LEU A 93 -0.34 10.66 1.57
N TRP A 94 0.25 9.80 2.41
CA TRP A 94 -0.52 8.91 3.26
C TRP A 94 -1.42 9.71 4.23
N LEU A 95 -0.85 10.69 4.94
CA LEU A 95 -1.56 11.46 5.96
C LEU A 95 -2.65 12.36 5.35
N GLY A 96 -2.41 12.94 4.18
CA GLY A 96 -3.34 13.84 3.51
C GLY A 96 -4.46 13.10 2.75
N PHE A 97 -4.15 11.96 2.12
CA PHE A 97 -5.06 11.33 1.17
C PHE A 97 -5.48 9.90 1.54
N VAL A 98 -4.65 9.11 2.23
CA VAL A 98 -4.96 7.69 2.48
C VAL A 98 -5.58 7.49 3.86
N ALA A 99 -4.94 8.00 4.92
CA ALA A 99 -5.43 7.89 6.29
C ALA A 99 -6.83 8.48 6.45
N PRO A 100 -7.09 9.74 6.04
CA PRO A 100 -8.40 10.36 6.24
C PRO A 100 -9.50 9.70 5.41
N THR A 101 -9.24 9.39 4.13
CA THR A 101 -10.27 8.83 3.24
C THR A 101 -10.70 7.44 3.68
N THR A 102 -9.75 6.58 4.05
CA THR A 102 -10.06 5.25 4.58
C THR A 102 -10.70 5.31 5.97
N PHE A 103 -10.37 6.32 6.77
CA PHE A 103 -10.99 6.52 8.08
C PHE A 103 -12.45 6.96 7.94
N ILE A 104 -12.73 7.91 7.04
CA ILE A 104 -14.09 8.31 6.67
C ILE A 104 -14.87 7.08 6.21
N ASN A 105 -14.33 6.27 5.30
CA ASN A 105 -14.97 5.05 4.84
C ASN A 105 -15.25 4.07 6.00
N THR A 106 -14.32 3.94 6.95
CA THR A 106 -14.48 3.09 8.14
C THR A 106 -15.64 3.55 9.01
N ILE A 107 -15.78 4.87 9.23
CA ILE A 107 -16.89 5.44 10.01
C ILE A 107 -18.23 5.08 9.36
N TRP A 108 -18.36 5.30 8.05
CA TRP A 108 -19.63 5.08 7.34
C TRP A 108 -19.98 3.60 7.12
N THR A 109 -18.97 2.74 7.00
CA THR A 109 -19.18 1.28 6.85
C THR A 109 -19.33 0.56 8.19
N GLY A 110 -19.16 1.26 9.32
CA GLY A 110 -19.31 0.69 10.67
C GLY A 110 -18.18 -0.28 11.05
N HIS A 111 -17.08 -0.32 10.31
CA HIS A 111 -15.93 -1.16 10.62
C HIS A 111 -15.21 -0.67 11.89
N SER A 112 -14.56 -1.59 12.60
CA SER A 112 -13.85 -1.23 13.84
C SER A 112 -12.62 -0.35 13.56
N LYS A 113 -12.34 0.60 14.45
CA LYS A 113 -11.10 1.42 14.39
C LYS A 113 -9.82 0.56 14.45
N LYS A 114 -9.89 -0.62 15.08
CA LYS A 114 -8.79 -1.59 15.10
C LYS A 114 -8.51 -2.19 13.72
N LEU A 115 -9.56 -2.48 12.94
CA LEU A 115 -9.42 -2.95 11.57
C LEU A 115 -8.79 -1.86 10.69
N TRP A 116 -9.31 -0.63 10.82
CA TRP A 116 -8.72 0.52 10.13
C TRP A 116 -7.24 0.69 10.45
N LEU A 117 -6.82 0.57 11.72
CA LEU A 117 -5.41 0.71 12.07
C LEU A 117 -4.53 -0.36 11.41
N ILE A 118 -5.00 -1.60 11.30
CA ILE A 118 -4.27 -2.69 10.63
C ILE A 118 -4.13 -2.39 9.13
N ASP A 119 -5.25 -2.06 8.48
CA ASP A 119 -5.29 -1.86 7.03
C ASP A 119 -4.57 -0.57 6.63
N ASN A 120 -4.74 0.48 7.42
CA ASN A 120 -4.15 1.78 7.16
C ASN A 120 -2.66 1.84 7.52
N GLY A 121 -2.26 1.14 8.58
CA GLY A 121 -0.85 0.92 8.90
C GLY A 121 -0.10 0.18 7.80
N HIS A 122 -0.74 -0.81 7.16
CA HIS A 122 -0.19 -1.47 5.98
C HIS A 122 0.07 -0.47 4.84
N PHE A 123 -0.91 0.38 4.50
CA PHE A 123 -0.71 1.40 3.47
C PHE A 123 0.44 2.34 3.80
N LEU A 124 0.56 2.78 5.05
CA LEU A 124 1.66 3.64 5.50
C LEU A 124 3.02 2.98 5.26
N ILE A 125 3.21 1.75 5.75
CA ILE A 125 4.49 1.04 5.63
C ILE A 125 4.86 0.81 4.17
N VAL A 126 3.91 0.40 3.33
CA VAL A 126 4.15 0.20 1.90
C VAL A 126 4.55 1.52 1.23
N LEU A 127 3.83 2.61 1.49
CA LEU A 127 4.15 3.91 0.90
C LEU A 127 5.51 4.44 1.35
N LEU A 128 5.90 4.24 2.62
CA LEU A 128 7.23 4.62 3.10
C LEU A 128 8.35 3.84 2.41
N ILE A 129 8.18 2.52 2.26
CA ILE A 129 9.15 1.67 1.54
C ILE A 129 9.25 2.10 0.09
N ALA A 130 8.10 2.34 -0.56
CA ALA A 130 8.04 2.81 -1.94
C ALA A 130 8.71 4.18 -2.09
N GLY A 131 8.42 5.13 -1.20
CA GLY A 131 9.00 6.47 -1.24
C GLY A 131 10.52 6.46 -1.06
N ALA A 132 11.02 5.67 -0.11
CA ALA A 132 12.45 5.46 0.09
C ALA A 132 13.11 4.87 -1.15
N LEU A 133 12.54 3.80 -1.73
CA LEU A 133 13.10 3.15 -2.92
C LEU A 133 13.10 4.07 -4.13
N LEU A 134 11.95 4.70 -4.42
CA LEU A 134 11.75 5.52 -5.62
C LEU A 134 12.63 6.77 -5.59
N SER A 135 12.80 7.42 -4.42
CA SER A 135 13.67 8.60 -4.28
C SER A 135 15.14 8.35 -4.62
N VAL A 136 15.61 7.10 -4.54
CA VAL A 136 16.99 6.71 -4.87
C VAL A 136 17.16 6.34 -6.35
N TRP A 137 16.06 6.08 -7.06
CA TRP A 137 16.05 5.61 -8.47
C TRP A 137 15.55 6.66 -9.46
N LEU A 138 15.25 7.87 -8.98
CA LEU A 138 14.87 9.04 -9.79
C LEU A 138 16.10 9.79 -10.30
#